data_AF-A0A2V5KBR7-F1
#
_entry.id   AF-A0A2V5KBR7-F1
#
_cell.length_a   1.000
_cell.length_b   1.000
_cell.length_c   1.000
_cell.angle_alpha   90.00
_cell.angle_beta   90.00
_cell.angle_gamma   90.00
#
_symmetry.space_group_name_H-M   'P 1'
#
loop_
_entity.id
_entity.type
_entity.pdbx_description
1 polymer ?
#
loop_
_entity_poly.entity_id
_entity_poly.type
_entity_poly.pdbx_seq_one_letter_code
_entity_poly.pdbx_strand_id
1 'polypeptide(L)'
;MYQAMYIVHVLSALALIFYILLPFLAGGATNPSTAKALHRANRIGQYVLVLAFLSGGYMVSKAEYSVLWMVLAVVFILVMFAMTGMAGKPLKQLIAGDSSGTALRKLRIFTLIAGVSYVLLLAMMLGPK
;
A
#
# COMPACT_ATOMS: atom_id res chain seq x y z
N MET A 1 3.97 -24.38 -9.26
CA MET A 1 3.34 -23.51 -8.23
C MET A 1 4.21 -22.29 -7.90
N TYR A 2 5.50 -22.49 -7.58
CA TYR A 2 6.41 -21.37 -7.24
C TYR A 2 6.46 -20.27 -8.30
N GLN A 3 6.67 -20.62 -9.58
CA GLN A 3 6.73 -19.65 -10.68
C GLN A 3 5.46 -18.79 -10.79
N ALA A 4 4.28 -19.39 -10.59
CA ALA A 4 3.02 -18.67 -10.62
C ALA A 4 2.92 -17.67 -9.45
N MET A 5 3.30 -18.08 -8.24
CA MET A 5 3.32 -17.20 -7.07
C MET A 5 4.34 -16.07 -7.22
N TYR A 6 5.50 -16.36 -7.80
CA TYR A 6 6.51 -15.35 -8.13
C TYR A 6 5.97 -14.30 -9.10
N ILE A 7 5.33 -14.72 -10.20
CA ILE A 7 4.72 -13.80 -11.17
C ILE A 7 3.64 -12.94 -10.49
N VAL A 8 2.75 -13.56 -9.71
CA VAL A 8 1.71 -12.83 -8.96
C VAL A 8 2.36 -11.80 -8.03
N HIS A 9 3.40 -12.19 -7.29
CA HIS A 9 4.08 -11.29 -6.36
C HIS A 9 4.72 -10.09 -7.07
N VAL A 10 5.41 -10.32 -8.19
CA VAL A 10 6.05 -9.26 -8.97
C VAL A 10 5.01 -8.31 -9.56
N LEU A 11 3.93 -8.84 -10.15
CA LEU A 11 2.85 -8.00 -10.68
C LEU A 11 2.17 -7.20 -9.56
N SER A 12 1.94 -7.82 -8.41
CA SER A 12 1.42 -7.14 -7.22
C SER A 12 2.37 -6.03 -6.76
N ALA A 13 3.68 -6.29 -6.70
CA ALA A 13 4.65 -5.25 -6.35
C ALA A 13 4.59 -4.08 -7.34
N LEU A 14 4.64 -4.33 -8.66
CA LEU A 14 4.52 -3.27 -9.65
C LEU A 14 3.26 -2.42 -9.49
N ALA A 15 2.11 -3.05 -9.23
CA ALA A 15 0.87 -2.34 -8.98
C ALA A 15 0.89 -1.51 -7.68
N LEU A 16 1.61 -1.97 -6.64
CA LEU A 16 1.73 -1.27 -5.35
C LEU A 16 2.61 -0.01 -5.41
N ILE A 17 3.37 0.23 -6.50
CA ILE A 17 4.05 1.51 -6.76
C ILE A 17 3.07 2.69 -6.70
N PHE A 18 1.78 2.45 -6.99
CA PHE A 18 0.70 3.40 -6.76
C PHE A 18 0.75 4.07 -5.38
N TYR A 19 1.08 3.32 -4.32
CA TYR A 19 1.13 3.87 -2.96
C TYR A 19 2.27 4.86 -2.73
N ILE A 20 3.34 4.82 -3.55
CA ILE A 20 4.40 5.84 -3.55
C ILE A 20 3.86 7.16 -4.13
N LEU A 21 3.02 7.07 -5.16
CA LEU A 21 2.47 8.24 -5.87
C LEU A 21 1.27 8.85 -5.14
N LEU A 22 0.52 8.03 -4.39
CA LEU A 22 -0.72 8.41 -3.74
C LEU A 22 -0.67 9.68 -2.85
N PRO A 23 0.37 9.94 -2.02
CA PRO A 23 0.44 11.18 -1.24
C PRO A 23 0.50 12.45 -2.10
N PHE A 24 1.09 12.36 -3.30
CA PHE A 24 1.15 13.46 -4.26
C PHE A 24 -0.19 13.64 -4.97
N LEU A 25 -0.84 12.53 -5.34
CA LEU A 25 -2.17 12.53 -5.95
C LEU A 25 -3.28 13.00 -5.00
N ALA A 26 -3.06 12.89 -3.68
CA ALA A 26 -4.03 13.28 -2.66
C ALA A 26 -4.50 14.74 -2.77
N GLY A 27 -3.68 15.66 -3.31
CA GLY A 27 -4.09 17.05 -3.55
C GLY A 27 -5.32 17.18 -4.45
N GLY A 28 -5.42 16.32 -5.47
CA GLY A 28 -6.57 16.29 -6.38
C GLY A 28 -7.85 15.80 -5.71
N ALA A 29 -7.77 15.15 -4.54
CA ALA A 29 -8.93 14.66 -3.80
C ALA A 29 -9.82 15.77 -3.23
N THR A 30 -9.44 17.04 -3.34
CA THR A 30 -10.33 18.18 -3.08
C THR A 30 -11.51 18.23 -4.07
N ASN A 31 -11.33 17.67 -5.27
CA ASN A 31 -12.42 17.42 -6.20
C ASN A 31 -13.11 16.07 -5.85
N PRO A 32 -14.44 16.05 -5.59
CA PRO A 32 -15.14 14.82 -5.20
C PRO A 32 -15.04 13.67 -6.20
N SER A 33 -14.98 13.96 -7.51
CA SER A 33 -14.81 12.94 -8.55
C SER A 33 -13.44 12.26 -8.48
N THR A 34 -12.40 13.05 -8.21
CA THR A 34 -11.04 12.55 -8.01
C THR A 34 -10.93 11.79 -6.69
N ALA A 35 -11.55 12.29 -5.62
CA ALA A 35 -11.64 11.56 -4.35
C ALA A 35 -12.30 10.19 -4.52
N LYS A 36 -13.36 10.09 -5.33
CA LYS A 36 -14.03 8.82 -5.66
C LYS A 36 -13.13 7.88 -6.45
N ALA A 37 -12.39 8.40 -7.43
CA ALA A 37 -11.41 7.61 -8.19
C ALA A 37 -10.30 7.08 -7.28
N LEU A 38 -9.71 7.93 -6.44
CA LEU A 38 -8.68 7.54 -5.47
C LEU A 38 -9.19 6.56 -4.42
N HIS A 39 -10.46 6.67 -3.99
CA HIS A 39 -11.07 5.69 -3.11
C HIS A 39 -11.17 4.30 -3.74
N ARG A 40 -11.59 4.23 -5.00
CA ARG A 40 -11.63 2.97 -5.76
C ARG A 40 -10.23 2.40 -5.98
N ALA A 41 -9.28 3.25 -6.39
CA ALA A 41 -7.89 2.84 -6.58
C ALA A 41 -7.27 2.30 -5.28
N ASN A 42 -7.49 2.97 -4.15
CA ASN A 42 -7.04 2.50 -2.84
C ASN A 42 -7.65 1.13 -2.48
N ARG A 43 -8.94 0.91 -2.78
CA ARG A 43 -9.57 -0.41 -2.56
C ARG A 43 -8.95 -1.51 -3.44
N ILE A 44 -8.68 -1.21 -4.71
CA ILE A 44 -7.98 -2.14 -5.61
C ILE A 44 -6.58 -2.43 -5.06
N GLY A 45 -5.83 -1.39 -4.68
CA GLY A 45 -4.50 -1.52 -4.09
C GLY A 45 -4.50 -2.36 -2.81
N GLN A 46 -5.53 -2.30 -1.98
CA GLN A 46 -5.67 -3.16 -0.80
C GLN A 46 -5.82 -4.64 -1.17
N TYR A 47 -6.62 -4.97 -2.19
CA TYR A 47 -6.72 -6.35 -2.67
C TYR A 47 -5.41 -6.83 -3.26
N VAL A 48 -4.71 -5.97 -4.02
CA VAL A 48 -3.37 -6.26 -4.53
C VAL A 48 -2.37 -6.47 -3.39
N LEU A 49 -2.46 -5.71 -2.29
CA LEU A 49 -1.62 -5.88 -1.11
C LEU A 49 -1.87 -7.24 -0.43
N VAL A 50 -3.11 -7.72 -0.40
CA VAL A 50 -3.42 -9.10 0.04
C VAL A 50 -2.73 -10.13 -0.87
N LEU A 51 -2.81 -9.96 -2.19
CA LEU A 51 -2.14 -10.86 -3.13
C LEU A 51 -0.62 -10.84 -2.93
N ALA A 52 -0.01 -9.67 -2.72
CA ALA A 52 1.41 -9.52 -2.43
C ALA A 52 1.80 -10.25 -1.14
N PHE A 53 1.00 -10.10 -0.08
CA PHE A 53 1.25 -10.74 1.20
C PHE A 53 1.18 -12.27 1.12
N LEU A 54 0.13 -12.81 0.47
CA LEU A 54 -0.03 -14.26 0.34
C LEU A 54 1.05 -14.89 -0.55
N SER A 55 1.32 -14.29 -1.70
CA SER A 55 2.36 -14.77 -2.62
C SER A 55 3.77 -14.65 -2.02
N GLY A 56 4.05 -13.55 -1.31
CA GLY A 56 5.31 -13.33 -0.60
C GLY A 56 5.50 -14.32 0.54
N GLY A 57 4.47 -14.52 1.36
CA GLY A 57 4.47 -15.52 2.43
C GLY A 57 4.72 -16.94 1.93
N TYR A 58 4.11 -17.31 0.80
CA TYR A 58 4.41 -18.58 0.14
C TYR A 58 5.89 -18.68 -0.26
N MET A 59 6.45 -17.67 -0.91
CA MET A 59 7.86 -17.70 -1.34
C MET A 59 8.84 -17.73 -0.17
N VAL A 60 8.54 -17.00 0.92
CA VAL A 60 9.34 -17.03 2.16
C VAL A 60 9.31 -18.42 2.79
N SER A 61 8.17 -19.14 2.74
CA SER A 61 8.09 -20.52 3.25
C SER A 61 8.96 -21.55 2.48
N LYS A 62 9.54 -21.15 1.34
CA LYS A 62 10.32 -22.01 0.43
C LYS A 62 11.79 -21.61 0.33
N ALA A 63 12.23 -20.63 1.10
CA ALA A 63 13.60 -20.14 1.09
C ALA A 63 14.06 -19.81 2.50
N GLU A 64 15.37 -19.73 2.70
CA GLU A 64 15.97 -19.38 3.99
C GLU A 64 16.11 -17.86 4.08
N TYR A 65 15.22 -17.24 4.86
CA TYR A 65 15.29 -15.82 5.22
C TYR A 65 15.62 -15.68 6.70
N SER A 66 16.38 -14.65 7.07
CA SER A 66 16.64 -14.38 8.48
C SER A 66 15.34 -14.03 9.23
N VAL A 67 15.25 -14.42 10.51
CA VAL A 67 14.07 -14.09 11.35
C VAL A 67 13.83 -12.60 11.41
N LEU A 68 14.91 -11.81 11.49
CA LEU A 68 14.84 -10.35 11.50
C LEU A 68 14.21 -9.82 10.20
N TRP A 69 14.65 -10.30 9.03
CA TRP A 69 14.10 -9.88 7.75
C TRP A 69 12.61 -10.21 7.65
N MET A 70 12.20 -11.42 8.05
CA MET A 70 10.80 -11.84 8.01
C MET A 70 9.91 -10.97 8.90
N VAL A 71 10.35 -10.69 10.14
CA VAL A 71 9.61 -9.83 11.08
C VAL A 71 9.45 -8.42 10.50
N LEU A 72 10.53 -7.82 9.99
CA LEU A 72 10.49 -6.48 9.42
C LEU A 72 9.57 -6.41 8.19
N ALA A 73 9.63 -7.40 7.30
CA ALA A 73 8.76 -7.47 6.12
C ALA A 73 7.28 -7.52 6.52
N VAL A 74 6.93 -8.37 7.50
CA VAL A 74 5.55 -8.47 8.01
C VAL A 74 5.10 -7.16 8.65
N VAL A 75 5.94 -6.51 9.45
CA VAL A 75 5.63 -5.22 10.08
C VAL A 75 5.33 -4.15 9.04
N PHE A 76 6.16 -4.01 7.99
CA PHE A 76 5.89 -3.03 6.94
C PHE A 76 4.60 -3.31 6.18
N ILE A 77 4.29 -4.57 5.88
CA ILE A 77 3.02 -4.96 5.24
C ILE A 77 1.82 -4.62 6.14
N LEU A 78 1.91 -4.89 7.45
CA LEU A 78 0.86 -4.57 8.41
C LEU A 78 0.63 -3.06 8.51
N VAL A 79 1.71 -2.26 8.53
CA VAL A 79 1.61 -0.80 8.47
C VAL A 79 0.88 -0.38 7.19
N MET A 80 1.23 -0.94 6.03
CA MET A 80 0.52 -0.65 4.79
C MET A 80 -0.97 -0.99 4.87
N PHE A 81 -1.35 -2.17 5.40
CA PHE A 81 -2.76 -2.54 5.59
C PHE A 81 -3.49 -1.52 6.47
N ALA A 82 -2.90 -1.15 7.61
CA ALA A 82 -3.49 -0.20 8.54
C ALA A 82 -3.66 1.19 7.90
N MET A 83 -2.60 1.73 7.30
CA MET A 83 -2.60 3.09 6.76
C MET A 83 -3.53 3.23 5.56
N THR A 84 -3.49 2.28 4.62
CA THR A 84 -4.38 2.29 3.44
C THR A 84 -5.84 2.05 3.85
N GLY A 85 -6.07 1.23 4.89
CA GLY A 85 -7.38 1.05 5.53
C GLY A 85 -7.93 2.34 6.10
N MET A 86 -7.12 3.03 6.92
CA MET A 86 -7.48 4.31 7.54
C MET A 86 -7.67 5.44 6.52
N ALA A 87 -6.96 5.42 5.38
CA ALA A 87 -7.14 6.37 4.26
C ALA A 87 -8.54 6.32 3.64
N GLY A 88 -9.28 5.21 3.81
CA GLY A 88 -10.66 5.10 3.33
C GLY A 88 -11.62 6.13 3.97
N LYS A 89 -11.43 6.48 5.24
CA LYS A 89 -12.28 7.45 5.95
C LYS A 89 -12.16 8.88 5.40
N PRO A 90 -10.97 9.51 5.32
CA PRO A 90 -10.83 10.85 4.76
C PRO A 90 -11.23 10.90 3.29
N LEU A 91 -11.02 9.84 2.50
CA LEU A 91 -11.52 9.78 1.11
C LEU A 91 -13.04 9.88 1.05
N LYS A 92 -13.78 9.16 1.91
CA LYS A 92 -15.24 9.27 1.99
C LYS A 92 -15.71 10.67 2.41
N GLN A 93 -14.98 11.33 3.31
CA GLN A 93 -15.27 12.72 3.71
C GLN A 93 -15.08 13.69 2.54
N LEU A 94 -14.00 13.55 1.78
CA LEU A 94 -13.73 14.38 0.60
C LEU A 94 -14.74 14.12 -0.55
N ILE A 95 -15.20 12.89 -0.72
CA ILE A 95 -16.30 12.57 -1.65
C ILE A 95 -17.59 13.29 -1.25
N ALA A 96 -17.85 13.44 0.05
CA ALA A 96 -18.99 14.17 0.58
C ALA A 96 -18.81 15.71 0.53
N GLY A 97 -17.69 16.20 0.00
CA GLY A 97 -17.43 17.63 -0.16
C GLY A 97 -16.78 18.32 1.05
N ASP A 98 -16.10 17.59 1.93
CA ASP A 98 -15.38 18.20 3.06
C ASP A 98 -14.34 19.23 2.58
N SER A 99 -14.52 20.48 3.01
CA SER A 99 -13.65 21.62 2.71
C SER A 99 -12.77 22.04 3.88
N SER A 100 -12.85 21.36 5.03
CA SER A 100 -12.12 21.71 6.26
C SER A 100 -10.59 21.57 6.18
N GLY A 101 -10.07 20.98 5.09
CA GLY A 101 -8.65 20.65 4.91
C GLY A 101 -8.12 19.53 5.82
N THR A 102 -8.88 19.13 6.84
CA THR A 102 -8.49 18.10 7.82
C THR A 102 -8.48 16.72 7.19
N ALA A 103 -9.52 16.36 6.42
CA ALA A 103 -9.54 15.08 5.71
C ALA A 103 -8.38 14.97 4.71
N LEU A 104 -8.10 16.05 3.97
CA LEU A 104 -6.97 16.10 3.03
C LEU A 104 -5.63 15.87 3.73
N ARG A 105 -5.40 16.53 4.88
CA ARG A 105 -4.17 16.36 5.67
C ARG A 105 -4.02 14.91 6.17
N LYS A 106 -5.09 14.32 6.71
CA LYS A 106 -5.09 12.91 7.15
C LYS A 106 -4.81 11.96 6.00
N LEU A 107 -5.45 12.18 4.85
CA LEU A 107 -5.22 11.38 3.64
C LEU A 107 -3.74 11.42 3.24
N ARG A 108 -3.13 12.61 3.19
CA ARG A 108 -1.70 12.75 2.87
C ARG A 108 -0.80 12.02 3.85
N ILE A 109 -1.01 12.18 5.15
CA ILE A 109 -0.19 11.50 6.17
C ILE A 109 -0.31 9.98 6.04
N PHE A 110 -1.54 9.46 5.92
CA PHE A 110 -1.75 8.03 5.83
C PHE A 110 -1.12 7.42 4.58
N THR A 111 -1.29 8.08 3.45
CA THR A 111 -0.76 7.61 2.16
C THR A 111 0.75 7.80 2.06
N LEU A 112 1.32 8.83 2.71
CA LEU A 112 2.76 9.00 2.83
C LEU A 112 3.39 7.87 3.64
N ILE A 113 2.84 7.54 4.81
CA ILE A 113 3.36 6.44 5.64
C ILE A 113 3.26 5.12 4.86
N ALA A 114 2.13 4.85 4.20
CA ALA A 114 1.98 3.66 3.35
C ALA A 114 3.03 3.61 2.23
N GLY A 115 3.27 4.73 1.54
CA GLY A 115 4.26 4.84 0.48
C GLY A 115 5.69 4.63 0.98
N VAL A 116 6.05 5.23 2.12
CA VAL A 116 7.37 5.04 2.75
C VAL A 116 7.56 3.59 3.19
N SER A 117 6.56 2.97 3.83
CA SER A 117 6.62 1.55 4.20
C SER A 117 6.83 0.66 2.97
N TYR A 118 6.18 0.98 1.86
CA TYR A 118 6.37 0.24 0.62
C TYR A 118 7.78 0.42 0.02
N VAL A 119 8.33 1.63 0.04
CA VAL A 119 9.72 1.89 -0.39
C VAL A 119 10.72 1.10 0.47
N LEU A 120 10.54 1.07 1.79
CA LEU A 120 11.39 0.31 2.69
C LEU A 120 11.29 -1.20 2.41
N LEU A 121 10.09 -1.69 2.15
CA LEU A 121 9.86 -3.09 1.78
C LEU A 121 10.52 -3.45 0.44
N LEU A 122 10.44 -2.57 -0.57
CA LEU A 122 11.16 -2.74 -1.83
C LEU A 122 12.68 -2.76 -1.62
N ALA A 123 13.21 -1.84 -0.80
CA ALA A 123 14.64 -1.81 -0.49
C ALA A 123 15.10 -3.11 0.18
N MET A 124 14.29 -3.67 1.09
CA MET A 124 14.56 -4.97 1.71
C MET A 124 14.53 -6.14 0.71
N MET A 125 13.68 -6.08 -0.32
CA MET A 125 13.60 -7.12 -1.36
C MET A 125 14.79 -7.08 -2.31
N LEU A 126 15.35 -5.90 -2.55
CA LEU A 126 16.54 -5.68 -3.40
C LEU A 126 17.86 -5.83 -2.64
N GLY A 127 17.83 -5.67 -1.32
CA GLY A 127 18.97 -5.80 -0.43
C GLY A 127 19.21 -7.24 0.10
N PRO A 128 20.11 -7.39 1.09
CA PRO A 128 20.39 -8.67 1.72
C PRO A 128 19.17 -9.24 2.44
N LYS A 129 19.05 -10.57 2.44
CA LYS A 129 17.91 -11.37 2.92
C LYS A 129 18.22 -12.05 4.26
#